data_AF-A0AAU0NXS4-F1
#
_entry.id   AF-A0AAU0NXS4-F1
#
_cell.length_a   1.000
_cell.length_b   1.000
_cell.length_c   1.000
_cell.angle_alpha   90.00
_cell.angle_beta   90.00
_cell.angle_gamma   90.00
#
_symmetry.space_group_name_H-M   'P 1'
#
loop_
_entity.id
_entity.type
_entity.pdbx_description
1 polymer ?
#
loop_
_entity_poly.entity_id
_entity_poly.type
_entity_poly.pdbx_seq_one_letter_code
_entity_poly.pdbx_strand_id
1 'polypeptide(L)' 'MFRQVGMPIAMGNAVDKVKLEAKYVTKSNDEFGIAYAIDNFIMKEELLATKTVPVFVRGRTLYKD' A
#
# COMPACT_ATOMS: atom_id res chain seq x y z
N MET A 1 19.14 -6.91 1.23
CA MET A 1 17.68 -6.81 1.42
C MET A 1 17.02 -5.90 0.38
N PHE A 2 17.12 -4.56 0.44
CA PHE A 2 16.40 -3.68 -0.50
C PHE A 2 16.75 -3.88 -1.98
N ARG A 3 18.00 -4.19 -2.29
CA ARG A 3 18.44 -4.51 -3.67
C ARG A 3 17.89 -5.83 -4.23
N GLN A 4 17.19 -6.62 -3.42
CA GLN A 4 16.73 -7.97 -3.78
C GLN A 4 15.20 -8.11 -3.74
N VAL A 5 14.47 -7.05 -3.39
CA VAL A 5 12.99 -7.07 -3.31
C VAL A 5 12.40 -6.19 -4.40
N GLY A 6 11.21 -6.55 -4.90
CA GLY A 6 10.53 -5.78 -5.95
C GLY A 6 10.02 -4.42 -5.47
N MET A 7 9.76 -4.27 -4.16
CA MET A 7 9.21 -3.04 -3.58
C MET A 7 9.91 -2.69 -2.26
N PRO A 8 11.11 -2.08 -2.31
CA PRO A 8 11.82 -1.67 -1.11
C PRO A 8 11.19 -0.39 -0.53
N ILE A 9 10.68 -0.48 0.70
CA ILE A 9 10.06 0.62 1.45
C ILE A 9 10.77 0.78 2.80
N ALA A 10 11.21 2.00 3.12
CA ALA A 10 11.79 2.34 4.42
C ALA A 10 10.82 3.15 5.29
N MET A 11 10.91 3.00 6.61
CA MET A 11 10.19 3.84 7.58
C MET A 11 10.79 5.25 7.66
N GLY A 12 9.98 6.26 8.00
CA GLY A 12 10.43 7.66 8.07
C GLY A 12 11.49 7.91 9.15
N ASN A 13 11.42 7.18 10.25
CA ASN A 13 12.39 7.21 11.33
C ASN A 13 13.58 6.27 11.14
N ALA A 14 13.69 5.59 9.99
CA ALA A 14 14.86 4.79 9.68
C ALA A 14 16.10 5.67 9.46
N VAL A 15 17.29 5.08 9.69
CA VAL A 15 18.56 5.74 9.42
C VAL A 15 18.71 6.12 7.95
N ASP A 16 19.41 7.21 7.66
CA ASP A 16 19.47 7.78 6.31
C ASP A 16 20.01 6.80 5.26
N LYS A 17 20.99 5.97 5.63
CA LYS A 17 21.51 4.93 4.73
C LYS A 17 20.42 3.97 4.24
N VAL A 18 19.45 3.63 5.10
CA VAL A 18 18.34 2.73 4.75
C VAL A 18 17.34 3.46 3.86
N LYS A 19 17.00 4.71 4.18
CA LYS A 19 16.07 5.53 3.37
C LYS A 19 16.62 5.77 1.96
N LEU A 20 17.93 5.99 1.82
CA LEU A 20 18.60 6.20 0.53
C LEU A 20 18.60 4.95 -0.36
N GLU A 21 18.58 3.75 0.22
CA GLU A 21 18.49 2.50 -0.55
C GLU A 21 17.05 2.09 -0.89
N ALA A 22 16.04 2.77 -0.32
CA ALA A 22 14.63 2.48 -0.55
C ALA A 22 14.09 3.21 -1.79
N LYS A 23 13.11 2.60 -2.45
CA LYS A 23 12.36 3.28 -3.52
C LYS A 23 11.30 4.22 -2.95
N TYR A 24 10.72 3.85 -1.81
CA TYR A 24 9.72 4.64 -1.10
C TYR A 24 10.13 4.79 0.36
N VAL A 25 9.81 5.96 0.93
CA VAL A 25 9.90 6.19 2.37
C VAL A 25 8.49 6.47 2.88
N THR A 26 8.05 5.70 3.86
CA THR A 26 6.77 5.89 4.54
C THR A 26 6.91 6.79 5.78
N LYS A 27 5.83 7.01 6.53
CA LYS A 27 5.85 7.74 7.81
C LYS A 27 6.67 7.02 8.87
N SER A 28 6.87 7.65 10.03
CA SER A 28 7.46 7.00 11.19
C SER A 28 6.61 5.82 11.69
N ASN A 29 7.19 4.94 12.51
CA ASN A 29 6.43 3.90 13.21
C ASN A 29 5.38 4.49 14.15
N ASP A 30 5.67 5.64 14.77
CA ASP A 30 4.75 6.35 15.67
C ASP A 30 3.60 7.04 14.91
N GLU A 31 3.67 7.06 13.58
CA GLU A 31 2.72 7.71 12.68
C GLU A 31 2.05 6.71 11.71
N PHE A 32 1.98 5.43 12.12
CA PHE A 32 1.35 4.35 11.35
C PHE A 32 1.96 4.14 9.95
N GLY A 33 3.30 4.23 9.83
CA GLY A 33 3.99 4.10 8.54
C GLY A 33 3.70 2.81 7.76
N ILE A 34 3.44 1.69 8.44
CA ILE A 34 3.06 0.45 7.73
C ILE A 34 1.66 0.57 7.09
N ALA A 35 0.66 1.05 7.83
CA ALA A 35 -0.69 1.26 7.29
C ALA A 35 -0.67 2.24 6.11
N TYR A 36 0.04 3.35 6.26
CA TYR A 36 0.24 4.31 5.18
C TYR A 36 0.86 3.66 3.93
N ALA A 37 1.88 2.82 4.12
CA ALA A 37 2.55 2.13 3.01
C ALA A 37 1.61 1.16 2.28
N ILE A 38 0.79 0.42 3.02
CA ILE A 38 -0.21 -0.48 2.45
C ILE A 38 -1.20 0.31 1.60
N ASP A 39 -1.81 1.35 2.15
CA ASP A 39 -2.86 2.12 1.47
C ASP A 39 -2.35 2.87 0.23
N ASN A 40 -1.14 3.43 0.31
CA ASN A 40 -0.64 4.37 -0.71
C ASN A 40 0.28 3.72 -1.74
N PHE A 41 0.97 2.64 -1.37
CA PHE A 41 1.97 2.01 -2.23
C PHE A 41 1.53 0.62 -2.70
N ILE A 42 0.90 -0.19 -1.83
CA ILE A 42 0.61 -1.61 -2.13
C ILE A 42 -0.81 -1.79 -2.72
N MET A 43 -1.83 -1.27 -2.05
CA MET A 43 -3.25 -1.54 -2.36
C MET A 43 -3.89 -0.55 -3.35
N LYS A 44 -3.08 0.23 -4.08
CA LYS A 44 -3.57 1.35 -4.90
C LYS A 44 -4.56 0.94 -6.00
N GLU A 45 -4.57 -0.34 -6.40
CA GLU A 45 -5.48 -0.89 -7.42
C GLU A 45 -6.86 -1.32 -6.87
N GLU A 46 -6.96 -1.66 -5.58
CA GLU A 46 -8.20 -2.23 -5.01
C GLU A 46 -9.27 -1.15 -4.74
N LEU A 47 -8.86 0.12 -4.59
CA LEU A 47 -9.78 1.26 -4.47
C LEU A 47 -10.39 1.71 -5.81
N LEU A 48 -9.79 1.34 -6.95
CA LEU A 48 -10.34 1.60 -8.28
C LEU A 48 -11.15 0.42 -8.81
N ALA A 49 -10.76 -0.82 -8.48
CA ALA A 49 -11.49 -2.02 -8.88
C ALA A 49 -12.84 -2.15 -8.16
N THR A 50 -12.92 -1.83 -6.86
CA THR A 50 -14.16 -2.01 -6.07
C THR A 50 -15.33 -1.10 -6.45
N LYS A 51 -15.12 -0.09 -7.30
CA LYS A 51 -16.21 0.71 -7.90
C LYS A 51 -16.82 0.07 -9.16
N THR A 52 -16.20 -0.97 -9.71
CA THR A 52 -16.66 -1.59 -10.97
C THR A 52 -16.78 -3.11 -10.93
N VAL A 53 -16.26 -3.80 -9.91
CA VAL A 53 -16.44 -5.25 -9.79
C VAL A 53 -17.83 -5.58 -9.23
N PRO A 54 -18.68 -6.31 -9.96
CA PRO A 54 -19.97 -6.72 -9.45
C PRO A 54 -19.82 -7.69 -8.28
N VAL A 55 -20.42 -7.37 -7.13
CA VAL A 55 -20.54 -8.33 -6.02
C VAL A 55 -21.80 -9.15 -6.23
N PHE A 56 -21.65 -10.47 -6.32
CA PHE A 56 -22.79 -11.39 -6.44
C PHE A 56 -23.27 -11.79 -5.05
N VAL A 57 -24.46 -11.30 -4.65
CA VAL A 57 -25.09 -11.65 -3.37
C VAL A 57 -26.48 -12.22 -3.64
N ARG A 58 -26.70 -13.48 -3.25
CA ARG A 58 -28.01 -14.17 -3.36
C ARG A 58 -28.64 -14.04 -4.76
N GLY A 59 -27.85 -14.27 -5.80
CA GLY A 59 -28.34 -14.24 -7.18
C GLY A 59 -28.55 -12.85 -7.77
N ARG A 60 -28.11 -11.78 -7.09
CA ARG A 60 -28.17 -10.40 -7.61
C ARG A 60 -26.76 -9.81 -7.73
N THR A 61 -26.51 -9.18 -8.87
CA THR A 61 -25.33 -8.38 -9.17
C THR A 61 -25.54 -6.98 -8.58
N LEU A 62 -24.72 -6.59 -7.60
CA LEU A 62 -24.74 -5.25 -7.02
C LEU A 62 -23.49 -4.48 -7.43
N TYR A 63 -23.68 -3.23 -7.90
CA TYR A 63 -22.61 -2.24 -8.07
C TYR A 63 -22.64 -1.30 -6.87
N LYS A 64 -21.47 -0.97 -6.31
CA LYS A 64 -21.37 0.05 -5.24
C LYS A 64 -21.23 1.43 -5.90
N ASP A 65 -22.07 2.37 -5.49
CA ASP A 65 -21.97 3.80 -5.85
C ASP A 65 -20.69 4.46 -5.29
#